data_AF-A0A2E0M116-F1
#
_entry.id   AF-A0A2E0M116-F1
#
_cell.length_a   1.000
_cell.length_b   1.000
_cell.length_c   1.000
_cell.angle_alpha   90.00
_cell.angle_beta   90.00
_cell.angle_gamma   90.00
#
_symmetry.space_group_name_H-M   'P 1'
#
loop_
_entity.id
_entity.type
_entity.pdbx_description
1 polymer ?
#
loop_
_entity_poly.entity_id
_entity_poly.type
_entity_poly.pdbx_seq_one_letter_code
_entity_poly.pdbx_strand_id
1 'polypeptide(L)'
;MHFKNFIGAIAALALLGGCAAATSINDVEKLNDTAAVGSEFTRALATEYRELANFEQFEMYDYRDAKYHADKGLMAAQGEVVLPTEMSERDIDDAHVGELQVARGRLMSAFNKDARNLFPNEAAVAQTRFDCWMEQQEEGFQLDHIRACREEFRAAIAALEGKMNAQPVAAEGAERFIVFFGFDSVEIPASAASILANAARTIEGKDGAVVDIVGHADTSGDATYNQGLSERRAAAVQQALSGRGIAIDKMTTSGRGERALLIETADGVREPSNRRAEIILR
;
A
#
# COMPACT_ATOMS: atom_id res chain seq x y z
N MET A 1 -0.81 68.51 37.93
CA MET A 1 -2.05 68.30 37.15
C MET A 1 -1.72 67.25 36.08
N HIS A 2 -1.84 65.95 36.39
CA HIS A 2 -3.02 65.08 36.22
C HIS A 2 -3.41 64.81 34.75
N PHE A 3 -3.48 63.50 34.45
CA PHE A 3 -4.12 62.80 33.30
C PHE A 3 -3.26 62.69 32.01
N LYS A 4 -3.13 61.54 31.33
CA LYS A 4 -3.84 60.26 31.35
C LYS A 4 -3.01 59.19 30.60
N ASN A 5 -3.10 57.93 31.02
CA ASN A 5 -2.66 56.74 30.28
C ASN A 5 -3.34 56.65 28.90
N PHE A 6 -2.59 56.19 27.89
CA PHE A 6 -3.18 55.45 26.76
C PHE A 6 -2.34 54.22 26.45
N ILE A 7 -2.95 53.07 26.70
CA ILE A 7 -2.51 51.73 26.33
C ILE A 7 -2.63 51.64 24.81
N GLY A 8 -1.53 51.40 24.11
CA GLY A 8 -1.53 51.05 22.69
C GLY A 8 -1.79 49.55 22.55
N ALA A 9 -3.06 49.18 22.39
CA ALA A 9 -3.45 47.88 21.87
C ALA A 9 -3.71 48.03 20.36
N ILE A 10 -2.89 47.40 19.51
CA ILE A 10 -3.26 47.14 18.12
C ILE A 10 -3.10 45.64 17.86
N ALA A 11 -4.28 45.03 17.79
CA ALA A 11 -4.69 43.73 17.28
C ALA A 11 -3.64 42.89 16.52
N ALA A 12 -3.41 41.69 17.05
CA ALA A 12 -3.13 40.52 16.24
C ALA A 12 -4.36 40.22 15.37
N LEU A 13 -4.23 40.32 14.04
CA LEU A 13 -5.24 39.84 13.12
C LEU A 13 -4.92 38.38 12.75
N ALA A 14 -5.84 37.51 13.12
CA ALA A 14 -5.81 36.08 12.91
C ALA A 14 -6.10 35.69 11.44
N LEU A 15 -5.49 34.56 11.06
CA LEU A 15 -6.02 33.49 10.20
C LEU A 15 -6.80 33.89 8.94
N LEU A 16 -6.19 33.56 7.80
CA LEU A 16 -6.92 32.92 6.70
C LEU A 16 -6.29 31.55 6.45
N GLY A 17 -6.83 30.54 7.12
CA GLY A 17 -6.90 29.20 6.54
C GLY A 17 -7.76 29.31 5.28
N GLY A 18 -7.15 29.07 4.13
CA GLY A 18 -7.80 28.99 2.84
C GLY A 18 -7.74 27.56 2.34
N CYS A 19 -8.90 26.99 2.04
CA CYS A 19 -9.16 25.66 1.51
C CYS A 19 -8.09 25.11 0.55
N ALA A 20 -7.55 23.92 0.83
CA ALA A 20 -6.83 23.11 -0.16
C ALA A 20 -7.81 22.32 -1.05
N ALA A 21 -8.86 22.99 -1.54
CA ALA A 21 -9.82 22.41 -2.47
C ALA A 21 -9.85 23.28 -3.74
N ALA A 22 -9.38 22.67 -4.83
CA ALA A 22 -9.42 23.08 -6.24
C ALA A 22 -8.38 24.11 -6.75
N THR A 23 -7.40 23.59 -7.52
CA THR A 23 -6.94 23.98 -8.88
C THR A 23 -5.68 23.14 -9.19
N SER A 24 -5.44 22.47 -10.32
CA SER A 24 -6.13 22.25 -11.61
C SER A 24 -5.18 21.38 -12.46
N ILE A 25 -5.64 20.39 -13.25
CA ILE A 25 -5.08 19.83 -14.53
C ILE A 25 -3.58 19.40 -14.60
N ASN A 26 -2.69 19.98 -13.80
CA ASN A 26 -1.25 19.83 -13.81
C ASN A 26 -0.75 18.54 -13.15
N ASP A 27 -1.59 17.74 -12.48
CA ASP A 27 -1.06 16.54 -11.80
C ASP A 27 -0.61 15.48 -12.80
N VAL A 28 -1.31 15.35 -13.94
CA VAL A 28 -0.87 14.50 -15.05
C VAL A 28 0.43 15.03 -15.66
N GLU A 29 0.51 16.33 -15.92
CA GLU A 29 1.75 16.97 -16.42
C GLU A 29 2.92 16.80 -15.43
N LYS A 30 2.65 17.03 -14.15
CA LYS A 30 3.62 16.85 -13.07
C LYS A 30 4.09 15.40 -13.00
N LEU A 31 3.19 14.43 -13.12
CA LEU A 31 3.57 13.01 -13.16
C LEU A 31 4.41 12.69 -14.39
N ASN A 32 4.10 13.28 -15.55
CA ASN A 32 4.89 13.15 -16.78
C ASN A 32 6.33 13.66 -16.59
N ASP A 33 6.49 14.78 -15.89
CA ASP A 33 7.81 15.39 -15.62
C ASP A 33 8.55 14.76 -14.43
N THR A 34 7.87 13.96 -13.61
CA THR A 34 8.46 13.38 -12.39
C THR A 34 9.29 12.13 -12.70
N ALA A 35 10.57 12.17 -12.39
CA ALA A 35 11.41 10.98 -12.37
C ALA A 35 11.04 10.07 -11.18
N ALA A 36 10.72 8.80 -11.46
CA ALA A 36 10.33 7.86 -10.42
C ALA A 36 11.56 7.31 -9.66
N VAL A 37 11.45 7.28 -8.33
CA VAL A 37 12.45 6.72 -7.40
C VAL A 37 11.87 5.54 -6.62
N GLY A 38 12.64 4.98 -5.68
CA GLY A 38 12.22 3.85 -4.85
C GLY A 38 12.58 2.49 -5.46
N SER A 39 11.77 1.47 -5.20
CA SER A 39 12.00 0.10 -5.67
C SER A 39 11.70 -0.07 -7.17
N GLU A 40 12.07 -1.21 -7.75
CA GLU A 40 11.67 -1.54 -9.13
C GLU A 40 10.15 -1.50 -9.30
N PHE A 41 9.41 -1.98 -8.30
CA PHE A 41 7.94 -1.95 -8.31
C PHE A 41 7.39 -0.54 -8.28
N THR A 42 7.87 0.36 -7.41
CA THR A 42 7.30 1.72 -7.33
C THR A 42 7.60 2.52 -8.60
N ARG A 43 8.76 2.30 -9.22
CA ARG A 43 9.09 2.90 -10.54
C ARG A 43 8.23 2.34 -11.67
N ALA A 44 7.99 1.04 -11.70
CA ALA A 44 7.10 0.41 -12.67
C ALA A 44 5.66 0.91 -12.49
N LEU A 45 5.18 0.96 -11.24
CA LEU A 45 3.84 1.42 -10.89
C LEU A 45 3.63 2.90 -11.25
N ALA A 46 4.62 3.75 -11.03
CA ALA A 46 4.57 5.14 -11.46
C ALA A 46 4.44 5.28 -12.99
N THR A 47 5.11 4.40 -13.75
CA THR A 47 4.99 4.35 -15.22
C THR A 47 3.58 3.92 -15.64
N GLU A 48 3.04 2.87 -15.04
CA GLU A 48 1.70 2.36 -15.39
C GLU A 48 0.59 3.39 -15.07
N TYR A 49 0.62 4.02 -13.89
CA TYR A 49 -0.36 5.07 -13.56
C TYR A 49 -0.17 6.32 -14.42
N ARG A 50 1.06 6.63 -14.86
CA ARG A 50 1.28 7.72 -15.80
C ARG A 50 0.55 7.43 -17.11
N GLU A 51 0.69 6.23 -17.66
CA GLU A 51 -0.01 5.84 -18.89
C GLU A 51 -1.53 5.91 -18.71
N LEU A 52 -2.07 5.36 -17.61
CA LEU A 52 -3.50 5.39 -17.33
C LEU A 52 -4.01 6.83 -17.16
N ALA A 53 -3.33 7.68 -16.41
CA ALA A 53 -3.70 9.07 -16.21
C ALA A 53 -3.68 9.88 -17.53
N ASN A 54 -2.72 9.62 -18.42
CA ASN A 54 -2.67 10.24 -19.74
C ASN A 54 -3.81 9.74 -20.64
N PHE A 55 -4.13 8.44 -20.60
CA PHE A 55 -5.24 7.88 -21.34
C PHE A 55 -6.57 8.55 -20.92
N GLU A 56 -6.82 8.64 -19.61
CA GLU A 56 -8.01 9.30 -19.10
C GLU A 56 -8.07 10.78 -19.53
N GLN A 57 -6.96 11.51 -19.45
CA GLN A 57 -6.94 12.93 -19.79
C GLN A 57 -7.08 13.20 -21.29
N PHE A 58 -6.38 12.44 -22.14
CA PHE A 58 -6.19 12.81 -23.54
C PHE A 58 -7.04 12.01 -24.52
N GLU A 59 -7.43 10.78 -24.16
CA GLU A 59 -8.31 9.96 -24.99
C GLU A 59 -9.76 10.00 -24.49
N MET A 60 -9.95 9.90 -23.17
CA MET A 60 -11.29 9.86 -22.55
C MET A 60 -11.83 11.24 -22.17
N TYR A 61 -10.94 12.22 -22.00
CA TYR A 61 -11.25 13.56 -21.47
C TYR A 61 -11.89 13.52 -20.07
N ASP A 62 -11.60 12.47 -19.28
CA ASP A 62 -11.98 12.37 -17.87
C ASP A 62 -10.89 12.96 -16.99
N TYR A 63 -11.01 14.25 -16.68
CA TYR A 63 -10.04 14.95 -15.84
C TYR A 63 -10.08 14.52 -14.36
N ARG A 64 -11.20 13.95 -13.88
CA ARG A 64 -11.34 13.55 -12.48
C ARG A 64 -10.58 12.25 -12.26
N ASP A 65 -10.78 11.26 -13.12
CA ASP A 65 -10.09 9.98 -13.04
C ASP A 65 -8.63 10.09 -13.48
N ALA A 66 -8.34 10.92 -14.48
CA ALA A 66 -6.95 11.28 -14.81
C ALA A 66 -6.19 11.82 -13.59
N LYS A 67 -6.82 12.72 -12.81
CA LYS A 67 -6.22 13.23 -11.57
C LYS A 67 -6.07 12.12 -10.52
N TYR A 68 -7.08 11.29 -10.32
CA TYR A 68 -7.04 10.20 -9.35
C TYR A 68 -5.83 9.28 -9.62
N HIS A 69 -5.65 8.85 -10.86
CA HIS A 69 -4.51 8.02 -11.26
C HIS A 69 -3.19 8.78 -11.20
N ALA A 70 -3.18 10.06 -11.56
CA ALA A 70 -1.98 10.89 -11.45
C ALA A 70 -1.49 11.03 -10.01
N ASP A 71 -2.40 11.20 -9.05
CA ASP A 71 -2.07 11.28 -7.62
C ASP A 71 -1.43 9.97 -7.13
N LYS A 72 -1.99 8.81 -7.52
CA LYS A 72 -1.41 7.49 -7.22
C LYS A 72 -0.04 7.31 -7.89
N GLY A 73 0.10 7.73 -9.14
CA GLY A 73 1.36 7.72 -9.87
C GLY A 73 2.43 8.60 -9.22
N LEU A 74 2.07 9.78 -8.72
CA LEU A 74 2.98 10.69 -8.03
C LEU A 74 3.47 10.12 -6.68
N MET A 75 2.58 9.46 -5.92
CA MET A 75 2.97 8.74 -4.71
C MET A 75 3.96 7.61 -5.04
N ALA A 76 3.64 6.79 -6.05
CA ALA A 76 4.54 5.72 -6.51
C ALA A 76 5.88 6.29 -7.01
N ALA A 77 5.87 7.42 -7.72
CA ALA A 77 7.08 8.07 -8.22
C ALA A 77 7.98 8.58 -7.09
N GLN A 78 7.42 8.86 -5.91
CA GLN A 78 8.17 9.22 -4.70
C GLN A 78 8.71 8.00 -3.92
N GLY A 79 8.50 6.79 -4.44
CA GLY A 79 8.89 5.55 -3.77
C GLY A 79 7.88 5.05 -2.75
N GLU A 80 6.67 5.62 -2.72
CA GLU A 80 5.64 5.15 -1.81
C GLU A 80 4.99 3.85 -2.31
N VAL A 81 4.70 2.96 -1.37
CA VAL A 81 4.00 1.72 -1.64
C VAL A 81 2.50 1.99 -1.74
N VAL A 82 2.03 2.27 -2.95
CA VAL A 82 0.61 2.52 -3.25
C VAL A 82 -0.14 1.19 -3.37
N LEU A 83 -1.31 1.07 -2.72
CA LEU A 83 -2.13 -0.13 -2.76
C LEU A 83 -3.16 -0.11 -3.91
N PRO A 84 -3.63 -1.28 -4.38
CA PRO A 84 -4.77 -1.35 -5.30
C PRO A 84 -6.00 -0.73 -4.66
N THR A 85 -6.79 0.01 -5.45
CA THR A 85 -7.98 0.75 -5.01
C THR A 85 -8.89 -0.10 -4.13
N GLU A 86 -9.30 0.42 -2.98
CA GLU A 86 -10.26 -0.23 -2.10
C GLU A 86 -11.69 -0.03 -2.63
N MET A 87 -12.59 -0.97 -2.32
CA MET A 87 -13.99 -0.88 -2.74
C MET A 87 -14.66 0.41 -2.23
N SER A 88 -14.26 0.90 -1.07
CA SER A 88 -14.81 2.13 -0.46
C SER A 88 -14.35 3.42 -1.14
N GLU A 89 -13.40 3.36 -2.06
CA GLU A 89 -12.89 4.55 -2.77
C GLU A 89 -13.73 4.91 -4.00
N ARG A 90 -14.65 4.03 -4.44
CA ARG A 90 -15.49 4.21 -5.63
C ARG A 90 -16.94 3.79 -5.37
N ASP A 91 -17.88 4.44 -6.05
CA ASP A 91 -19.32 4.16 -5.96
C ASP A 91 -19.72 3.00 -6.89
N ILE A 92 -19.36 1.77 -6.49
CA ILE A 92 -19.59 0.56 -7.28
C ILE A 92 -20.98 -0.01 -6.99
N ASP A 93 -21.74 -0.32 -8.04
CA ASP A 93 -23.00 -1.06 -7.91
C ASP A 93 -22.79 -2.40 -7.19
N ASP A 94 -23.64 -2.69 -6.18
CA ASP A 94 -23.58 -3.88 -5.33
C ASP A 94 -23.47 -5.20 -6.13
N ALA A 95 -24.03 -5.25 -7.35
CA ALA A 95 -23.95 -6.42 -8.22
C ALA A 95 -22.51 -6.77 -8.65
N HIS A 96 -21.59 -5.80 -8.64
CA HIS A 96 -20.21 -5.95 -9.10
C HIS A 96 -19.18 -6.01 -7.96
N VAL A 97 -19.55 -5.57 -6.76
CA VAL A 97 -18.67 -5.55 -5.57
C VAL A 97 -18.05 -6.92 -5.30
N GLY A 98 -18.82 -8.00 -5.37
CA GLY A 98 -18.31 -9.36 -5.12
C GLY A 98 -17.21 -9.79 -6.10
N GLU A 99 -17.35 -9.45 -7.38
CA GLU A 99 -16.35 -9.79 -8.41
C GLU A 99 -15.05 -9.02 -8.18
N LEU A 100 -15.17 -7.72 -7.92
CA LEU A 100 -14.04 -6.82 -7.68
C LEU A 100 -13.32 -7.13 -6.36
N GLN A 101 -14.04 -7.55 -5.32
CA GLN A 101 -13.43 -8.02 -4.07
C GLN A 101 -12.58 -9.27 -4.27
N VAL A 102 -13.06 -10.24 -5.07
CA VAL A 102 -12.28 -11.44 -5.42
C VAL A 102 -11.04 -11.06 -6.22
N ALA A 103 -11.18 -10.18 -7.21
CA ALA A 103 -10.08 -9.66 -8.02
C ALA A 103 -8.99 -9.00 -7.17
N ARG A 104 -9.39 -8.09 -6.28
CA ARG A 104 -8.48 -7.43 -5.35
C ARG A 104 -7.82 -8.43 -4.40
N GLY A 105 -8.57 -9.41 -3.90
CA GLY A 105 -8.05 -10.47 -3.04
C GLY A 105 -6.91 -11.26 -3.68
N ARG A 106 -6.98 -11.53 -4.99
CA ARG A 106 -5.90 -12.20 -5.75
C ARG A 106 -4.63 -11.34 -5.80
N LEU A 107 -4.75 -10.05 -6.12
CA LEU A 107 -3.62 -9.11 -6.07
C LEU A 107 -2.97 -9.07 -4.69
N MET A 108 -3.77 -8.91 -3.64
CA MET A 108 -3.26 -8.85 -2.28
C MET A 108 -2.60 -10.17 -1.86
N SER A 109 -3.14 -11.31 -2.27
CA SER A 109 -2.51 -12.62 -2.08
C SER A 109 -1.15 -12.73 -2.77
N ALA A 110 -1.05 -12.25 -4.02
CA ALA A 110 0.23 -12.19 -4.74
C ALA A 110 1.24 -11.29 -4.02
N PHE A 111 0.82 -10.09 -3.60
CA PHE A 111 1.69 -9.14 -2.91
C PHE A 111 2.17 -9.64 -1.55
N ASN A 112 1.36 -10.42 -0.84
CA ASN A 112 1.75 -11.08 0.41
C ASN A 112 2.83 -12.14 0.21
N LYS A 113 2.85 -12.78 -0.96
CA LYS A 113 3.88 -13.73 -1.41
C LYS A 113 5.03 -13.03 -2.13
N ASP A 114 5.27 -11.77 -1.80
CA ASP A 114 6.42 -10.97 -2.26
C ASP A 114 6.47 -10.69 -3.77
N ALA A 115 5.34 -10.79 -4.48
CA ALA A 115 5.25 -10.55 -5.92
C ALA A 115 5.84 -9.18 -6.35
N ARG A 116 5.74 -8.16 -5.49
CA ARG A 116 6.25 -6.81 -5.79
C ARG A 116 7.77 -6.75 -5.85
N ASN A 117 8.47 -7.67 -5.18
CA ASN A 117 9.93 -7.76 -5.27
C ASN A 117 10.37 -8.80 -6.31
N LEU A 118 9.64 -9.91 -6.41
CA LEU A 118 9.99 -11.01 -7.31
C LEU A 118 9.64 -10.73 -8.78
N PHE A 119 8.53 -10.01 -9.01
CA PHE A 119 7.97 -9.70 -10.33
C PHE A 119 7.43 -8.26 -10.37
N PRO A 120 8.29 -7.25 -10.14
CA PRO A 120 7.87 -5.86 -9.92
C PRO A 120 7.05 -5.29 -11.08
N ASN A 121 7.42 -5.59 -12.33
CA ASN A 121 6.72 -5.08 -13.50
C ASN A 121 5.32 -5.71 -13.64
N GLU A 122 5.23 -7.04 -13.52
CA GLU A 122 3.96 -7.76 -13.62
C GLU A 122 3.00 -7.40 -12.48
N ALA A 123 3.54 -7.20 -11.28
CA ALA A 123 2.79 -6.71 -10.12
C ALA A 123 2.21 -5.31 -10.36
N ALA A 124 3.00 -4.39 -10.93
CA ALA A 124 2.58 -3.02 -11.24
C ALA A 124 1.48 -2.98 -12.32
N VAL A 125 1.66 -3.75 -13.40
CA VAL A 125 0.65 -3.88 -14.46
C VAL A 125 -0.66 -4.45 -13.89
N ALA A 126 -0.58 -5.54 -13.13
CA ALA A 126 -1.78 -6.18 -12.58
C ALA A 126 -2.55 -5.26 -11.62
N GLN A 127 -1.85 -4.47 -10.79
CA GLN A 127 -2.49 -3.47 -9.94
C GLN A 127 -3.18 -2.38 -10.75
N THR A 128 -2.48 -1.79 -11.73
CA THR A 128 -3.03 -0.66 -12.49
C THR A 128 -4.22 -1.08 -13.36
N ARG A 129 -4.20 -2.31 -13.91
CA ARG A 129 -5.36 -2.86 -14.65
C ARG A 129 -6.56 -3.16 -13.76
N PHE A 130 -6.34 -3.58 -12.52
CA PHE A 130 -7.42 -3.67 -11.55
C PHE A 130 -8.03 -2.29 -11.26
N ASP A 131 -7.18 -1.27 -11.08
CA ASP A 131 -7.64 0.09 -10.80
C ASP A 131 -8.39 0.72 -11.99
N CYS A 132 -7.97 0.44 -13.24
CA CYS A 132 -8.77 0.81 -14.42
C CYS A 132 -10.13 0.12 -14.42
N TRP A 133 -10.19 -1.18 -14.11
CA TRP A 133 -11.48 -1.88 -14.08
C TRP A 133 -12.39 -1.33 -12.99
N MET A 134 -11.87 -1.05 -11.79
CA MET A 134 -12.62 -0.40 -10.71
C MET A 134 -13.23 0.94 -11.15
N GLU A 135 -12.46 1.76 -11.85
CA GLU A 135 -12.90 3.06 -12.36
C GLU A 135 -13.99 2.92 -13.43
N GLN A 136 -13.73 2.18 -14.51
CA GLN A 136 -14.70 1.96 -15.58
C GLN A 136 -15.99 1.32 -15.07
N GLN A 137 -15.89 0.45 -14.05
CA GLN A 137 -17.05 -0.19 -13.43
C GLN A 137 -17.92 0.77 -12.60
N GLU A 138 -17.33 1.81 -12.01
CA GLU A 138 -18.05 2.92 -11.34
C GLU A 138 -18.83 3.74 -12.36
N GLU A 139 -18.24 4.01 -13.52
CA GLU A 139 -18.89 4.77 -14.59
C GLU A 139 -20.14 4.06 -15.16
N GLY A 140 -20.04 2.76 -15.41
CA GLY A 140 -21.20 1.91 -15.74
C GLY A 140 -21.85 2.14 -17.12
N PHE A 141 -21.31 3.01 -18.00
CA PHE A 141 -21.93 3.31 -19.30
C PHE A 141 -21.16 2.78 -20.53
N GLN A 142 -19.83 2.68 -20.50
CA GLN A 142 -19.01 2.14 -21.60
C GLN A 142 -18.67 0.67 -21.39
N LEU A 143 -19.64 -0.22 -21.62
CA LEU A 143 -19.49 -1.67 -21.38
C LEU A 143 -18.28 -2.31 -22.07
N ASP A 144 -17.85 -1.79 -23.22
CA ASP A 144 -16.66 -2.28 -23.92
C ASP A 144 -15.36 -1.90 -23.19
N HIS A 145 -15.29 -0.72 -22.57
CA HIS A 145 -14.13 -0.29 -21.77
C HIS A 145 -14.07 -1.04 -20.43
N ILE A 146 -15.22 -1.20 -19.75
CA ILE A 146 -15.34 -2.07 -18.57
C ILE A 146 -14.84 -3.47 -18.90
N ARG A 147 -15.28 -4.04 -20.04
CA ARG A 147 -14.82 -5.35 -20.49
C ARG A 147 -13.32 -5.35 -20.77
N ALA A 148 -12.79 -4.34 -21.46
CA ALA A 148 -11.37 -4.25 -21.79
C ALA A 148 -10.51 -4.24 -20.52
N CYS A 149 -10.75 -3.31 -19.59
CA CYS A 149 -9.96 -3.23 -18.37
C CYS A 149 -10.12 -4.47 -17.47
N ARG A 150 -11.32 -5.08 -17.43
CA ARG A 150 -11.52 -6.35 -16.72
C ARG A 150 -10.70 -7.50 -17.32
N GLU A 151 -10.72 -7.65 -18.64
CA GLU A 151 -9.97 -8.73 -19.31
C GLU A 151 -8.46 -8.50 -19.25
N GLU A 152 -8.00 -7.24 -19.36
CA GLU A 152 -6.60 -6.89 -19.15
C GLU A 152 -6.14 -7.18 -17.72
N PHE A 153 -6.95 -6.87 -16.72
CA PHE A 153 -6.68 -7.27 -15.34
C PHE A 153 -6.56 -8.79 -15.22
N ARG A 154 -7.55 -9.54 -15.73
CA ARG A 154 -7.58 -11.01 -15.68
C ARG A 154 -6.33 -11.61 -16.32
N ALA A 155 -5.90 -11.07 -17.46
CA ALA A 155 -4.68 -11.50 -18.14
C ALA A 155 -3.43 -11.16 -17.30
N ALA A 156 -3.33 -9.93 -16.77
CA ALA A 156 -2.19 -9.48 -15.99
C ALA A 156 -2.02 -10.29 -14.68
N ILE A 157 -3.09 -10.51 -13.93
CA ILE A 157 -3.02 -11.29 -12.69
C ILE A 157 -2.72 -12.77 -12.96
N ALA A 158 -3.25 -13.35 -14.05
CA ALA A 158 -2.92 -14.71 -14.44
C ALA A 158 -1.45 -14.85 -14.86
N ALA A 159 -0.90 -13.86 -15.57
CA ALA A 159 0.51 -13.84 -15.93
C ALA A 159 1.41 -13.74 -14.67
N LEU A 160 1.06 -12.85 -13.74
CA LEU A 160 1.76 -12.71 -12.47
C LEU A 160 1.73 -14.02 -11.66
N GLU A 161 0.55 -14.58 -11.42
CA GLU A 161 0.38 -15.84 -10.69
C GLU A 161 1.12 -16.99 -11.39
N GLY A 162 1.09 -17.03 -12.73
CA GLY A 162 1.84 -17.99 -13.53
C GLY A 162 3.35 -17.92 -13.27
N LYS A 163 3.92 -16.71 -13.26
CA LYS A 163 5.34 -16.49 -12.93
C LYS A 163 5.68 -16.87 -11.49
N MET A 164 4.82 -16.52 -10.55
CA MET A 164 4.98 -16.89 -9.14
C MET A 164 4.95 -18.40 -8.94
N ASN A 165 4.08 -19.11 -9.65
CA ASN A 165 3.99 -20.57 -9.57
C ASN A 165 5.14 -21.28 -10.31
N ALA A 166 5.70 -20.66 -11.35
CA ALA A 166 6.82 -21.20 -12.13
C ALA A 166 8.19 -20.95 -11.49
N GLN A 167 8.28 -20.06 -10.51
CA GLN A 167 9.50 -19.84 -9.75
C GLN A 167 9.84 -21.14 -8.99
N PRO A 168 11.06 -21.69 -9.13
CA PRO A 168 11.45 -22.84 -8.34
C PRO A 168 11.31 -22.43 -6.88
N VAL A 169 10.38 -23.07 -6.18
CA VAL A 169 10.19 -22.90 -4.75
C VAL A 169 11.56 -23.18 -4.14
N ALA A 170 12.26 -22.14 -3.69
CA ALA A 170 13.44 -22.34 -2.89
C ALA A 170 13.02 -23.31 -1.77
N ALA A 171 13.72 -24.44 -1.68
CA ALA A 171 13.34 -25.57 -0.84
C ALA A 171 12.83 -25.11 0.53
N GLU A 172 11.59 -25.52 0.87
CA GLU A 172 10.91 -25.32 2.17
C GLU A 172 11.18 -23.98 2.86
N GLY A 173 10.59 -22.89 2.35
CA GLY A 173 10.44 -21.64 3.08
C GLY A 173 9.11 -21.62 3.84
N ALA A 174 9.15 -21.44 5.16
CA ALA A 174 8.00 -21.19 6.02
C ALA A 174 6.97 -20.22 5.37
N GLU A 175 5.69 -20.57 5.43
CA GLU A 175 4.60 -19.73 4.89
C GLU A 175 4.59 -18.37 5.60
N ARG A 176 4.56 -17.28 4.82
CA ARG A 176 4.83 -15.93 5.33
C ARG A 176 3.72 -14.94 4.98
N PHE A 177 3.38 -14.07 5.93
CA PHE A 177 2.51 -12.91 5.74
C PHE A 177 3.22 -11.63 6.18
N ILE A 178 2.95 -10.49 5.54
CA ILE A 178 3.63 -9.22 5.84
C ILE A 178 2.60 -8.14 6.19
N VAL A 179 2.81 -7.46 7.33
CA VAL A 179 2.02 -6.29 7.76
C VAL A 179 2.90 -5.05 7.67
N PHE A 180 2.48 -4.04 6.91
CA PHE A 180 3.19 -2.77 6.79
C PHE A 180 2.67 -1.72 7.78
N PHE A 181 3.53 -0.78 8.15
CA PHE A 181 3.26 0.26 9.13
C PHE A 181 3.56 1.67 8.59
N GLY A 182 2.83 2.64 9.14
CA GLY A 182 3.13 4.05 8.96
C GLY A 182 4.50 4.43 9.54
N PHE A 183 4.97 5.62 9.16
CA PHE A 183 6.18 6.21 9.74
C PHE A 183 6.03 6.36 11.25
N ASP A 184 7.06 5.97 11.99
CA ASP A 184 7.12 6.02 13.46
C ASP A 184 5.87 5.44 14.18
N SER A 185 5.24 4.44 13.57
CA SER A 185 3.98 3.89 14.05
C SER A 185 4.03 2.38 14.29
N VAL A 186 3.22 1.95 15.26
CA VAL A 186 2.87 0.56 15.59
C VAL A 186 1.38 0.29 15.36
N GLU A 187 0.63 1.29 14.89
CA GLU A 187 -0.77 1.15 14.55
C GLU A 187 -0.89 0.23 13.33
N ILE A 188 -1.74 -0.79 13.46
CA ILE A 188 -2.04 -1.71 12.37
C ILE A 188 -3.05 -1.01 11.45
N PRO A 189 -2.69 -0.71 10.20
CA PRO A 189 -3.60 -0.06 9.27
C PRO A 189 -4.82 -0.94 8.99
N ALA A 190 -5.97 -0.33 8.70
CA ALA A 190 -7.19 -1.06 8.35
C ALA A 190 -6.97 -2.03 7.15
N SER A 191 -6.10 -1.65 6.21
CA SER A 191 -5.72 -2.48 5.06
C SER A 191 -5.05 -3.81 5.44
N ALA A 192 -4.46 -3.93 6.64
CA ALA A 192 -3.88 -5.17 7.14
C ALA A 192 -4.92 -6.14 7.74
N ALA A 193 -6.18 -5.74 7.87
CA ALA A 193 -7.21 -6.57 8.48
C ALA A 193 -7.43 -7.91 7.75
N SER A 194 -7.44 -7.88 6.40
CA SER A 194 -7.57 -9.07 5.56
C SER A 194 -6.33 -9.96 5.63
N ILE A 195 -5.15 -9.37 5.73
CA ILE A 195 -3.86 -10.09 5.89
C ILE A 195 -3.87 -10.88 7.21
N LEU A 196 -4.25 -10.23 8.31
CA LEU A 196 -4.33 -10.86 9.63
C LEU A 196 -5.41 -11.95 9.69
N ALA A 197 -6.54 -11.74 8.99
CA ALA A 197 -7.58 -12.76 8.89
C ALA A 197 -7.10 -13.99 8.08
N ASN A 198 -6.39 -13.77 6.98
CA ASN A 198 -5.78 -14.85 6.20
C ASN A 198 -4.74 -15.61 7.01
N ALA A 199 -3.82 -14.90 7.66
CA ALA A 199 -2.81 -15.50 8.51
C ALA A 199 -3.43 -16.37 9.62
N ALA A 200 -4.45 -15.86 10.32
CA ALA A 200 -5.15 -16.61 11.37
C ALA A 200 -5.78 -17.91 10.82
N ARG A 201 -6.52 -17.83 9.70
CA ARG A 201 -7.11 -19.02 9.07
C ARG A 201 -6.07 -20.05 8.65
N THR A 202 -4.94 -19.61 8.11
CA THR A 202 -3.84 -20.52 7.73
C THR A 202 -3.22 -21.18 8.96
N ILE A 203 -2.97 -20.43 10.03
CA ILE A 203 -2.43 -20.96 11.30
C ILE A 203 -3.37 -22.01 11.88
N GLU A 204 -4.69 -21.77 11.87
CA GLU A 204 -5.69 -22.73 12.36
C GLU A 204 -5.78 -23.98 11.49
N GLY A 205 -5.60 -23.85 10.17
CA GLY A 205 -5.62 -24.98 9.24
C GLY A 205 -4.39 -25.87 9.28
N LYS A 206 -3.33 -25.49 10.01
CA LYS A 206 -2.06 -26.22 10.08
C LYS A 206 -1.84 -26.75 11.50
N ASP A 207 -2.06 -28.05 11.69
CA ASP A 207 -1.84 -28.73 12.96
C ASP A 207 -0.39 -28.57 13.44
N GLY A 208 -0.21 -28.13 14.68
CA GLY A 208 1.10 -27.94 15.30
C GLY A 208 1.90 -26.73 14.79
N ALA A 209 1.30 -25.83 14.00
CA ALA A 209 2.00 -24.64 13.51
C ALA A 209 2.56 -23.78 14.64
N VAL A 210 3.83 -23.41 14.51
CA VAL A 210 4.51 -22.43 15.38
C VAL A 210 4.72 -21.16 14.57
N VAL A 211 4.39 -20.02 15.17
CA VAL A 211 4.40 -18.72 14.50
C VAL A 211 5.52 -17.86 15.06
N ASP A 212 6.41 -17.40 14.18
CA ASP A 212 7.30 -16.29 14.50
C ASP A 212 6.75 -14.99 13.95
N ILE A 213 6.86 -13.93 14.73
CA ILE A 213 6.50 -12.58 14.33
C ILE A 213 7.75 -11.73 14.46
N VAL A 214 8.27 -11.26 13.33
CA VAL A 214 9.52 -10.50 13.27
C VAL A 214 9.22 -9.10 12.80
N GLY A 215 9.48 -8.10 13.64
CA GLY A 215 9.31 -6.70 13.30
C GLY A 215 10.58 -6.07 12.74
N HIS A 216 10.40 -5.07 11.87
CA HIS A 216 11.46 -4.34 11.18
C HIS A 216 11.19 -2.82 11.21
N ALA A 217 12.25 -2.03 11.01
CA ALA A 217 12.21 -0.59 10.85
C ALA A 217 13.01 -0.14 9.62
N ASP A 218 12.72 1.05 9.10
CA ASP A 218 13.54 1.69 8.06
C ASP A 218 14.76 2.39 8.69
N THR A 219 15.67 2.89 7.87
CA THR A 219 16.96 3.43 8.32
C THR A 219 16.89 4.90 8.76
N SER A 220 15.69 5.49 8.89
CA SER A 220 15.52 6.93 9.09
C SER A 220 15.63 7.43 10.54
N GLY A 221 15.96 6.54 11.49
CA GLY A 221 16.04 6.82 12.93
C GLY A 221 17.30 6.23 13.56
N ASP A 222 17.47 6.45 14.87
CA ASP A 222 18.56 5.82 15.61
C ASP A 222 18.38 4.30 15.67
N ALA A 223 19.47 3.54 15.48
CA ALA A 223 19.45 2.08 15.46
C ALA A 223 18.80 1.46 16.71
N THR A 224 19.05 2.02 17.91
CA THR A 224 18.47 1.56 19.18
C THR A 224 16.98 1.86 19.22
N TYR A 225 16.58 3.04 18.75
CA TYR A 225 15.18 3.41 18.63
C TYR A 225 14.43 2.47 17.66
N ASN A 226 15.03 2.24 16.49
CA ASN A 226 14.50 1.37 15.44
C ASN A 226 14.36 -0.07 15.92
N GLN A 227 15.32 -0.57 16.70
CA GLN A 227 15.21 -1.87 17.37
C GLN A 227 13.95 -1.92 18.26
N GLY A 228 13.78 -0.96 19.17
CA GLY A 228 12.60 -0.92 20.05
C GLY A 228 11.27 -0.73 19.29
N LEU A 229 11.25 0.07 18.22
CA LEU A 229 10.07 0.26 17.37
C LEU A 229 9.66 -1.04 16.67
N SER A 230 10.65 -1.77 16.16
CA SER A 230 10.44 -3.04 15.49
C SER A 230 9.85 -4.11 16.43
N GLU A 231 10.30 -4.16 17.68
CA GLU A 231 9.76 -5.07 18.71
C GLU A 231 8.30 -4.75 19.02
N ARG A 232 7.96 -3.46 19.15
CA ARG A 232 6.57 -3.04 19.38
C ARG A 232 5.65 -3.37 18.20
N ARG A 233 6.14 -3.28 16.96
CA ARG A 233 5.39 -3.72 15.76
C ARG A 233 5.08 -5.21 15.80
N ALA A 234 6.07 -6.04 16.14
CA ALA A 234 5.86 -7.48 16.30
C ALA A 234 4.82 -7.78 17.40
N ALA A 235 4.91 -7.09 18.54
CA ALA A 235 3.94 -7.23 19.63
C ALA A 235 2.52 -6.81 19.20
N ALA A 236 2.38 -5.73 18.43
CA ALA A 236 1.08 -5.29 17.92
C ALA A 236 0.42 -6.37 17.03
N VAL A 237 1.20 -6.98 16.13
CA VAL A 237 0.71 -8.08 15.28
C VAL A 237 0.33 -9.31 16.10
N GLN A 238 1.12 -9.67 17.12
CA GLN A 238 0.80 -10.77 18.03
C GLN A 238 -0.56 -10.53 18.71
N GLN A 239 -0.80 -9.33 19.24
CA GLN A 239 -2.07 -8.99 19.86
C GLN A 239 -3.23 -9.04 18.87
N ALA A 240 -3.02 -8.59 17.63
CA ALA A 240 -4.05 -8.62 16.60
C ALA A 240 -4.41 -10.04 16.14
N LEU A 241 -3.43 -10.96 16.08
CA LEU A 241 -3.66 -12.39 15.83
C LEU A 241 -4.31 -13.07 17.03
N SER A 242 -3.93 -12.68 18.26
CA SER A 242 -4.56 -13.19 19.47
C SER A 242 -6.04 -12.81 19.56
N GLY A 243 -6.38 -11.57 19.23
CA GLY A 243 -7.77 -11.13 19.10
C GLY A 243 -8.57 -11.86 18.00
N ARG A 244 -7.90 -12.63 17.14
CA ARG A 244 -8.49 -13.51 16.11
C ARG A 244 -8.50 -14.99 16.50
N GLY A 245 -8.17 -15.32 17.75
CA GLY A 245 -8.25 -16.68 18.27
C GLY A 245 -6.93 -17.45 18.27
N ILE A 246 -5.83 -16.87 17.79
CA ILE A 246 -4.52 -17.53 17.83
C ILE A 246 -3.94 -17.44 19.24
N ALA A 247 -3.67 -18.60 19.85
CA ALA A 247 -3.13 -18.65 21.21
C ALA A 247 -1.71 -18.05 21.27
N ILE A 248 -1.45 -17.24 22.31
CA ILE A 248 -0.17 -16.51 22.47
C ILE A 248 1.03 -17.44 22.59
N ASP A 249 0.85 -18.61 23.21
CA ASP A 249 1.88 -19.65 23.37
C ASP A 249 2.34 -20.28 22.04
N LYS A 250 1.55 -20.15 20.97
CA LYS A 250 1.96 -20.53 19.60
C LYS A 250 2.80 -19.46 18.90
N MET A 251 2.92 -18.26 19.47
CA MET A 251 3.53 -17.10 18.81
C MET A 251 4.78 -16.61 19.56
N THR A 252 5.90 -16.49 18.85
CA THR A 252 7.12 -15.84 19.35
C THR A 252 7.33 -14.51 18.65
N THR A 253 7.62 -13.44 19.39
CA THR A 253 7.89 -12.11 18.82
C THR A 253 9.38 -11.75 18.91
N SER A 254 9.92 -11.11 17.87
CA SER A 254 11.25 -10.51 17.90
C SER A 254 11.31 -9.24 17.05
N GLY A 255 12.22 -8.33 17.37
CA GLY A 255 12.54 -7.17 16.53
C GLY A 255 13.92 -7.29 15.91
N ARG A 256 14.06 -6.81 14.68
CA ARG A 256 15.35 -6.74 13.97
C ARG A 256 15.85 -5.31 13.76
N GLY A 257 15.07 -4.31 14.15
CA GLY A 257 15.35 -2.91 13.85
C GLY A 257 15.56 -2.74 12.35
N GLU A 258 16.63 -2.02 12.00
CA GLU A 258 17.07 -1.78 10.63
C GLU A 258 18.13 -2.80 10.13
N ARG A 259 18.38 -3.88 10.87
CA ARG A 259 19.44 -4.86 10.53
C ARG A 259 19.03 -5.92 9.51
N ALA A 260 17.77 -5.95 9.12
CA ALA A 260 17.20 -6.92 8.20
C ALA A 260 16.21 -6.22 7.26
N LEU A 261 16.77 -5.35 6.41
CA LEU A 261 16.01 -4.57 5.46
C LEU A 261 15.41 -5.46 4.37
N LEU A 262 14.22 -5.10 3.90
CA LEU A 262 13.64 -5.69 2.69
C LEU A 262 14.22 -5.02 1.45
N ILE A 263 14.37 -3.69 1.52
CA ILE A 263 15.02 -2.88 0.51
C ILE A 263 16.24 -2.24 1.17
N GLU A 264 17.42 -2.54 0.65
CA GLU A 264 18.67 -1.95 1.14
C GLU A 264 18.66 -0.43 0.93
N THR A 265 18.91 0.32 2.00
CA THR A 265 18.93 1.79 1.99
C THR A 265 20.08 2.32 2.83
N ALA A 266 20.57 3.52 2.48
CA ALA A 266 21.53 4.23 3.32
C ALA A 266 20.88 4.71 4.63
N ASP A 267 21.69 5.04 5.63
CA ASP A 267 21.22 5.66 6.87
C ASP A 267 20.45 6.96 6.61
N GLY A 268 19.42 7.21 7.40
CA GLY A 268 18.54 8.37 7.28
C GLY A 268 17.42 8.23 6.25
N VAL A 269 17.33 7.12 5.51
CA VAL A 269 16.35 6.94 4.44
C VAL A 269 15.04 6.38 4.98
N ARG A 270 13.94 7.06 4.66
CA ARG A 270 12.58 6.57 4.91
C ARG A 270 12.17 5.63 3.78
N GLU A 271 12.07 4.35 4.08
CA GLU A 271 11.68 3.31 3.14
C GLU A 271 10.45 2.55 3.68
N PRO A 272 9.24 2.83 3.17
CA PRO A 272 8.01 2.20 3.62
C PRO A 272 8.03 0.68 3.65
N SER A 273 8.72 0.04 2.70
CA SER A 273 8.80 -1.41 2.60
C SER A 273 9.58 -2.03 3.78
N ASN A 274 10.47 -1.26 4.41
CA ASN A 274 11.23 -1.70 5.59
C ASN A 274 10.43 -1.56 6.90
N ARG A 275 9.35 -0.76 6.91
CA ARG A 275 8.45 -0.60 8.07
C ARG A 275 7.41 -1.71 8.08
N ARG A 276 7.82 -2.91 8.48
CA ARG A 276 6.98 -4.11 8.41
C ARG A 276 7.10 -5.03 9.61
N ALA A 277 6.17 -5.97 9.72
CA ALA A 277 6.31 -7.18 10.51
C ALA A 277 5.99 -8.40 9.64
N GLU A 278 6.80 -9.44 9.76
CA GLU A 278 6.64 -10.72 9.05
C GLU A 278 6.07 -11.75 10.02
N ILE A 279 4.98 -12.42 9.63
CA ILE A 279 4.39 -13.56 10.32
C ILE A 279 4.86 -14.80 9.56
N ILE A 280 5.59 -15.69 10.22
CA ILE A 280 6.29 -16.81 9.60
C ILE A 280 5.81 -18.10 10.28
N LEU A 281 5.20 -18.99 9.51
CA LEU A 281 4.66 -20.27 9.99
C LEU A 281 5.67 -21.38 9.76
N ARG A 282 6.13 -22.01 10.84
CA ARG A 282 6.95 -23.22 10.80
C ARG A 282 6.02 -24.43 10.94
#